data_AF-A0A1V9DP74-F1
#
_entry.id   AF-A0A1V9DP74-F1
#
_cell.length_a   1.000
_cell.length_b   1.000
_cell.length_c   1.000
_cell.angle_alpha   90.00
_cell.angle_beta   90.00
_cell.angle_gamma   90.00
#
_symmetry.space_group_name_H-M   'P 1'
#
loop_
_entity.id
_entity.type
_entity.pdbx_description
1 polymer ?
#
loop_
_entity_poly.entity_id
_entity_poly.type
_entity_poly.pdbx_seq_one_letter_code
_entity_poly.pdbx_strand_id
1 'polypeptide(L)' 'MASKLTEKQKNTLWQQRRIASYQASCRLENLILAEPASTYDRAEARLDSLRRQYGAE' A
#
# COMPACT_ATOMS: atom_id res chain seq x y z
N MET A 1 -15.28 -15.59 -20.53
CA MET A 1 -13.84 -15.42 -20.84
C MET A 1 -13.42 -13.94 -20.80
N ALA A 2 -14.08 -13.03 -21.54
CA ALA A 2 -13.73 -11.60 -21.56
C ALA A 2 -13.85 -10.89 -20.20
N SER A 3 -14.93 -11.12 -19.43
CA SER A 3 -15.12 -10.53 -18.10
C SER A 3 -13.97 -10.88 -17.12
N LYS A 4 -13.58 -12.16 -17.06
CA LYS A 4 -12.45 -12.62 -16.24
C LYS A 4 -11.11 -11.93 -16.59
N LEU A 5 -10.87 -11.67 -17.87
CA LEU A 5 -9.69 -10.93 -18.31
C LEU A 5 -9.74 -9.47 -17.85
N THR A 6 -10.90 -8.82 -17.98
CA THR A 6 -11.08 -7.43 -17.54
C THR A 6 -10.94 -7.26 -16.03
N GLU A 7 -11.42 -8.22 -15.24
CA GLU A 7 -11.23 -8.20 -13.78
C GLU A 7 -9.74 -8.33 -13.40
N LYS A 8 -9.02 -9.24 -14.06
CA LYS A 8 -7.57 -9.38 -13.86
C LYS A 8 -6.84 -8.08 -14.21
N GLN A 9 -7.18 -7.45 -15.33
CA GLN A 9 -6.59 -6.18 -15.76
C GLN A 9 -6.85 -5.05 -14.76
N LYS A 10 -8.07 -4.94 -14.23
CA LYS A 10 -8.42 -3.96 -13.17
C LYS A 10 -7.58 -4.19 -11.91
N ASN A 11 -7.46 -5.45 -11.47
CA ASN A 11 -6.68 -5.80 -10.29
C ASN A 11 -5.19 -5.47 -10.48
N THR A 12 -4.62 -5.78 -11.65
CA THR A 12 -3.24 -5.44 -11.98
C THR A 12 -3.01 -3.93 -11.97
N LEU A 13 -3.91 -3.16 -12.59
CA LEU A 13 -3.82 -1.69 -12.60
C LEU A 13 -3.88 -1.11 -11.18
N TRP A 14 -4.77 -1.63 -10.33
CA TRP A 14 -4.86 -1.24 -8.93
C TRP A 14 -3.56 -1.52 -8.18
N GLN A 15 -3.00 -2.72 -8.30
CA GLN A 15 -1.75 -3.12 -7.64
C GLN A 15 -0.58 -2.19 -8.03
N GLN A 16 -0.50 -1.81 -9.31
CA GLN A 16 0.54 -0.91 -9.80
C GLN A 16 0.42 0.52 -9.25
N ARG A 17 -0.79 1.00 -8.95
CA ARG A 17 -1.04 2.41 -8.61
C ARG A 17 -1.29 2.67 -7.14
N ARG A 18 -1.77 1.69 -6.36
CA ARG A 18 -2.29 1.89 -5.00
C ARG A 18 -1.33 2.64 -4.06
N ILE A 19 -0.02 2.35 -4.11
CA ILE A 19 0.96 3.00 -3.23
C ILE A 19 1.21 4.45 -3.66
N ALA A 20 1.41 4.70 -4.96
CA ALA A 20 1.59 6.06 -5.46
C ALA A 20 0.36 6.94 -5.19
N SER A 21 -0.84 6.39 -5.36
CA SER A 21 -2.09 7.06 -5.00
C SER A 21 -2.17 7.39 -3.51
N TYR A 22 -1.86 6.42 -2.64
CA TYR A 22 -1.86 6.65 -1.18
C TYR A 22 -0.87 7.76 -0.77
N GLN A 23 0.36 7.72 -1.29
CA GLN A 23 1.37 8.76 -1.01
C GLN A 23 0.92 10.15 -1.49
N ALA A 24 0.31 10.24 -2.67
CA ALA A 24 -0.24 11.49 -3.17
C ALA A 24 -1.37 12.00 -2.27
N SER A 25 -2.27 11.12 -1.82
CA SER A 25 -3.32 11.47 -0.85
C SER A 25 -2.75 12.00 0.47
N CYS A 26 -1.73 11.35 1.04
CA CYS A 26 -1.06 11.85 2.25
C CYS A 26 -0.48 13.27 2.05
N ARG A 27 0.09 13.56 0.88
CA ARG A 27 0.63 14.89 0.57
C ARG A 27 -0.45 15.97 0.50
N LEU A 28 -1.67 15.63 0.07
CA LEU A 28 -2.81 16.56 0.10
C LEU A 28 -3.18 16.96 1.53
N GLU A 29 -2.93 16.08 2.50
CA GLU A 29 -3.14 16.32 3.93
C GLU A 29 -1.88 16.87 4.63
N ASN A 30 -0.84 17.24 3.87
CA ASN A 30 0.46 17.68 4.38
C ASN A 30 1.16 16.64 5.28
N LEU A 31 0.83 15.36 5.11
CA LEU A 31 1.47 14.26 5.83
C LEU A 31 2.72 13.81 5.08
N ILE A 32 3.83 13.69 5.83
CA ILE A 32 5.10 13.15 5.32
C ILE A 32 5.23 11.71 5.80
N LEU A 33 5.22 10.78 4.86
CA LEU A 33 5.40 9.36 5.16
C LEU A 33 6.87 9.09 5.49
N ALA A 34 7.12 8.47 6.65
CA ALA A 34 8.46 8.17 7.14
C ALA A 34 9.16 7.03 6.35
N GLU A 35 8.39 6.15 5.71
CA GLU A 35 8.93 4.97 5.03
C GLU A 35 8.83 5.05 3.51
N PRO A 36 9.84 4.53 2.79
CA PRO A 36 9.85 4.49 1.34
C PRO A 36 8.82 3.51 0.78
N ALA A 37 8.44 3.71 -0.49
CA ALA A 37 7.48 2.86 -1.19
C ALA A 37 7.91 1.38 -1.31
N SER A 38 9.21 1.08 -1.22
CA SER A 38 9.74 -0.29 -1.26
C SER A 38 9.40 -1.11 -0.01
N THR A 39 9.08 -0.47 1.12
CA THR A 39 8.69 -1.21 2.34
C THR A 39 7.34 -1.94 2.17
N TYR A 40 6.51 -1.49 1.24
CA TYR A 40 5.18 -2.06 1.00
C TYR A 40 5.22 -3.45 0.32
N ASP A 41 6.34 -3.84 -0.29
CA ASP A 41 6.52 -5.21 -0.82
C ASP A 41 6.55 -6.27 0.29
N ARG A 42 6.90 -5.85 1.51
CA ARG A 42 6.88 -6.68 2.73
C ARG A 42 5.94 -6.08 3.79
N ALA A 43 4.84 -5.47 3.33
CA ALA A 43 3.92 -4.72 4.19
C ALA A 43 3.47 -5.53 5.42
N GLU A 44 3.05 -6.79 5.26
CA GLU A 44 2.58 -7.62 6.38
C GLU A 44 3.66 -7.83 7.45
N ALA A 45 4.87 -8.21 7.04
CA ALA A 45 5.98 -8.40 7.97
C ALA A 45 6.36 -7.08 8.68
N ARG A 46 6.26 -5.95 7.97
CA ARG A 46 6.50 -4.63 8.56
C ARG A 46 5.40 -4.26 9.55
N LEU A 47 4.13 -4.48 9.21
CA LEU A 47 2.99 -4.24 10.11
C LEU A 47 3.10 -5.08 11.38
N ASP A 48 3.47 -6.36 11.27
CA ASP A 48 3.70 -7.21 12.44
C ASP A 48 4.86 -6.72 13.30
N SER A 49 5.94 -6.23 12.69
CA SER A 49 7.05 -5.59 13.41
C SER A 49 6.58 -4.34 14.17
N LEU A 50 5.81 -3.47 13.50
CA LEU A 50 5.27 -2.24 14.10
C LEU A 50 4.29 -2.54 15.23
N ARG A 51 3.39 -3.51 15.05
CA ARG A 51 2.46 -3.96 16.09
C ARG A 51 3.20 -4.48 17.32
N ARG A 52 4.31 -5.21 17.17
CA ARG A 52 5.14 -5.63 18.31
C ARG A 52 5.87 -4.47 18.99
N GLN A 53 6.27 -3.45 18.22
CA GLN A 53 7.01 -2.29 18.75
C GLN A 53 6.12 -1.32 19.50
N TYR A 54 4.89 -1.10 19.03
CA TYR A 54 4.00 -0.05 19.53
C TYR A 54 2.68 -0.57 20.10
N GLY A 55 2.34 -1.85 19.94
CA GLY A 55 1.07 -2.44 20.36
C GLY A 55 1.08 -3.04 21.77
N ALA A 56 2.03 -2.64 22.62
CA ALA A 56 1.99 -2.95 24.04
C ALA A 56 1.19 -1.84 24.76
N GLU A 57 -0.12 -2.01 24.81
CA GLU A 57 -1.01 -1.46 25.83
C GLU A 57 -1.61 -2.60 26.65
#